data_AF-A0A6A5YI24-F1
#
_entry.id   AF-A0A6A5YI24-F1
#
_cell.length_a   1.000
_cell.length_b   1.000
_cell.length_c   1.000
_cell.angle_alpha   90.00
_cell.angle_beta   90.00
_cell.angle_gamma   90.00
#
_symmetry.space_group_name_H-M   'P 1'
#
loop_
_entity.id
_entity.type
_entity.pdbx_description
1 polymer ?
#
loop_
_entity_poly.entity_id
_entity_poly.type
_entity_poly.pdbx_seq_one_letter_code
_entity_poly.pdbx_strand_id
1 'polypeptide(L)'
;MRFTQALLGFLLPASILQGVLATPLPDVHSGLAKRYSGTPTGKQGDGGPDDSDYPSDDDIRGAYIAPSGASVFWSQIGTSQAPYDFAQSIGGVIVRGTYPKGYTNQNKRSSQWIQDFRDRFSAIYAEKASGEVFFVAPFDNKIDACRIWSRMELPSLMDNSDVTKITLVDYTNFANKKTIWEPTSIPFSKREEAINQLLSKRADQACNDWDGYGDDPADPDADPSVSIPYAPGWCGVHVTQYQKNEEDVNPNPNYRLDITIFDSQGETIGGVQFADAPTDVNVNVDSKLPYVLLVKTGAVDDDAVLFAYADQSWGSNDQEHHCDFGSYDSGKRQGDCGFSC
;
A
#
# COMPACT_ATOMS: atom_id res chain seq x y z
N MET A 1 0.61 -59.66 -54.92
CA MET A 1 0.11 -58.37 -54.44
C MET A 1 1.15 -57.78 -53.49
N ARG A 2 1.91 -56.78 -53.93
CA ARG A 2 2.82 -55.98 -53.10
C ARG A 2 2.58 -54.52 -53.46
N PHE A 3 2.03 -53.76 -52.52
CA PHE A 3 1.81 -52.32 -52.67
C PHE A 3 3.06 -51.59 -52.17
N THR A 4 3.67 -50.82 -53.07
CA THR A 4 4.76 -49.89 -52.79
C THR A 4 4.13 -48.54 -52.44
N GLN A 5 4.29 -48.08 -51.20
CA GLN A 5 3.89 -46.74 -50.76
C GLN A 5 4.97 -45.73 -51.19
N ALA A 6 4.58 -44.75 -51.99
CA ALA A 6 5.38 -43.58 -52.32
C ALA A 6 5.20 -42.51 -51.23
N LEU A 7 6.30 -42.13 -50.57
CA LEU A 7 6.36 -40.93 -49.74
C LEU A 7 6.47 -39.70 -50.66
N LEU A 8 5.43 -38.85 -50.69
CA LEU A 8 5.53 -37.49 -51.20
C LEU A 8 6.04 -36.58 -50.08
N GLY A 9 7.26 -36.08 -50.23
CA GLY A 9 7.80 -35.00 -49.41
C GLY A 9 7.20 -33.65 -49.83
N PHE A 10 6.43 -33.04 -48.94
CA PHE A 10 6.01 -31.65 -49.05
C PHE A 10 7.12 -30.75 -48.48
N LEU A 11 7.86 -30.08 -49.37
CA LEU A 11 8.71 -28.94 -49.03
C LEU A 11 7.81 -27.71 -48.82
N LEU A 12 7.68 -27.27 -47.57
CA LEU A 12 7.10 -25.96 -47.27
C LEU A 12 8.12 -24.86 -47.62
N PRO A 13 7.70 -23.74 -48.23
CA PRO A 13 8.57 -22.60 -48.44
C PRO A 13 8.87 -21.95 -47.08
N ALA A 14 10.16 -21.73 -46.82
CA ALA A 14 10.63 -20.92 -45.70
C ALA A 14 10.16 -19.48 -45.87
N SER A 15 9.11 -19.11 -45.14
CA SER A 15 8.66 -17.73 -45.02
C SER A 15 9.74 -16.92 -44.31
N ILE A 16 10.28 -15.95 -45.05
CA ILE A 16 11.19 -14.91 -44.57
C ILE A 16 10.42 -14.08 -43.53
N LEU A 17 10.66 -14.34 -42.25
CA LEU A 17 10.33 -13.42 -41.16
C LEU A 17 11.31 -12.24 -41.25
N GLN A 18 10.96 -11.23 -42.05
CA GLN A 18 11.56 -9.91 -41.93
C GLN A 18 11.23 -9.40 -40.53
N GLY A 19 12.25 -9.33 -39.67
CA GLY A 19 12.20 -8.65 -38.40
C GLY A 19 11.82 -7.20 -38.64
N VAL A 20 10.53 -6.90 -38.44
CA VAL A 20 10.09 -5.55 -38.13
C VAL A 20 10.73 -5.25 -36.78
N LEU A 21 11.86 -4.55 -36.81
CA LEU A 21 12.36 -3.85 -35.63
C LEU A 21 11.19 -3.02 -35.13
N ALA A 22 10.59 -3.46 -34.02
CA ALA A 22 9.60 -2.68 -33.31
C ALA A 22 10.27 -1.33 -33.04
N THR A 23 9.81 -0.30 -33.73
CA THR A 23 10.09 1.07 -33.33
C THR A 23 9.70 1.15 -31.86
N PRO A 24 10.60 1.60 -30.95
CA PRO A 24 10.23 1.76 -29.55
C PRO A 24 8.92 2.55 -29.52
N LEU A 25 7.91 1.98 -28.86
CA LEU A 25 6.63 2.66 -28.67
C LEU A 25 6.95 4.04 -28.10
N PRO A 26 6.39 5.13 -28.66
CA PRO A 26 6.58 6.45 -28.09
C PRO A 26 6.15 6.39 -26.63
N ASP A 27 7.02 6.88 -25.75
CA ASP A 27 6.77 6.93 -24.31
C ASP A 27 5.47 7.70 -24.06
N VAL A 28 4.42 6.93 -23.73
CA VAL A 28 3.06 7.45 -23.47
C VAL A 28 3.07 8.32 -22.21
N HIS A 29 4.13 8.27 -21.40
CA HIS A 29 4.32 9.08 -20.19
C HIS A 29 4.98 10.45 -20.46
N SER A 30 5.30 10.79 -21.72
CA SER A 30 5.79 12.14 -22.07
C SER A 30 4.81 13.28 -21.71
N GLY A 31 3.54 12.96 -21.46
CA GLY A 31 2.55 13.88 -20.91
C GLY A 31 2.65 14.10 -19.41
N LEU A 32 3.06 13.08 -18.63
CA LEU A 32 3.18 13.18 -17.17
C LEU A 32 4.33 14.11 -16.80
N ALA A 33 5.52 13.94 -17.39
CA ALA A 33 6.68 14.81 -17.16
C ALA A 33 6.39 16.31 -17.40
N LYS A 34 5.46 16.64 -18.31
CA LYS A 34 5.02 18.03 -18.55
C LYS A 34 4.08 18.58 -17.48
N ARG A 35 3.31 17.74 -16.78
CA ARG A 35 2.40 18.16 -15.70
C ARG A 35 3.16 18.71 -14.48
N TYR A 36 4.42 18.31 -14.29
CA TYR A 36 5.27 18.68 -13.14
C TYR A 36 6.21 19.87 -13.41
N SER A 37 6.02 20.62 -14.51
CA SER A 37 7.00 21.63 -14.97
C SER A 37 7.01 22.95 -14.19
N GLY A 38 6.31 23.05 -13.06
CA GLY A 38 6.56 24.12 -12.12
C GLY A 38 7.96 23.94 -11.56
N THR A 39 8.89 24.87 -11.83
CA THR A 39 10.11 24.96 -11.02
C THR A 39 9.71 25.73 -9.76
N PRO A 40 9.51 25.10 -8.59
CA PRO A 40 9.04 25.84 -7.43
C PRO A 40 10.17 26.79 -7.01
N THR A 41 9.93 28.09 -7.14
CA THR A 41 10.86 29.09 -6.63
C THR A 41 10.57 29.30 -5.14
N GLY A 42 11.48 28.89 -4.25
CA GLY A 42 11.43 29.31 -2.86
C GLY A 42 12.27 28.48 -1.89
N LYS A 43 13.43 29.03 -1.47
CA LYS A 43 13.81 28.94 -0.05
C LYS A 43 13.05 30.06 0.67
N GLN A 44 12.33 29.73 1.74
CA GLN A 44 12.11 30.70 2.81
C GLN A 44 12.35 29.98 4.14
N GLY A 45 13.51 30.27 4.74
CA GLY A 45 14.05 29.64 5.95
C GLY A 45 15.54 29.28 5.82
N ASP A 46 16.27 29.45 6.92
CA ASP A 46 17.75 29.34 7.00
C ASP A 46 18.24 27.88 7.19
N GLY A 47 17.36 26.90 6.95
CA GLY A 47 17.60 25.49 7.26
C GLY A 47 17.39 24.57 6.06
N GLY A 48 18.49 24.10 5.47
CA GLY A 48 18.53 23.05 4.45
C GLY A 48 19.86 23.08 3.67
N PRO A 49 20.48 21.93 3.32
CA PRO A 49 21.77 21.87 2.63
C PRO A 49 21.79 22.67 1.32
N ASP A 50 22.96 23.24 0.99
CA ASP A 50 23.08 24.32 0.01
C ASP A 50 23.01 23.91 -1.48
N ASP A 51 23.05 22.62 -1.82
CA ASP A 51 23.32 22.21 -3.21
C ASP A 51 22.15 21.59 -4.02
N SER A 52 21.12 20.98 -3.40
CA SER A 52 19.71 20.98 -3.90
C SER A 52 18.79 20.13 -3.00
N ASP A 53 17.83 20.79 -2.38
CA ASP A 53 16.86 20.21 -1.44
C ASP A 53 15.59 19.66 -2.11
N TYR A 54 15.61 19.46 -3.42
CA TYR A 54 14.43 19.10 -4.21
C TYR A 54 14.61 17.74 -4.87
N PRO A 55 14.01 16.66 -4.34
CA PRO A 55 14.13 15.36 -4.98
C PRO A 55 13.52 15.44 -6.38
N SER A 56 14.26 14.95 -7.36
CA SER A 56 13.78 14.78 -8.74
C SER A 56 12.67 13.73 -8.79
N ASP A 57 11.95 13.63 -9.92
CA ASP A 57 10.90 12.60 -10.04
C ASP A 57 11.53 11.21 -9.95
N ASP A 58 12.76 11.07 -10.46
CA ASP A 58 13.52 9.83 -10.41
C ASP A 58 13.98 9.50 -8.99
N ASP A 59 14.33 10.50 -8.17
CA ASP A 59 14.61 10.29 -6.74
C ASP A 59 13.35 9.80 -6.02
N ILE A 60 12.18 10.40 -6.30
CA ILE A 60 10.90 9.97 -5.72
C ILE A 60 10.55 8.55 -6.17
N ARG A 61 10.71 8.22 -7.46
CA ARG A 61 10.51 6.85 -7.97
C ARG A 61 11.49 5.87 -7.33
N GLY A 62 12.75 6.26 -7.16
CA GLY A 62 13.78 5.43 -6.54
C GLY A 62 13.52 5.16 -5.04
N ALA A 63 12.85 6.09 -4.36
CA ALA A 63 12.43 5.93 -2.98
C ALA A 63 11.11 5.16 -2.83
N TYR A 64 10.40 4.85 -3.92
CA TYR A 64 9.12 4.15 -3.87
C TYR A 64 9.30 2.70 -3.41
N ILE A 65 8.60 2.32 -2.35
CA ILE A 65 8.52 0.97 -1.82
C ILE A 65 7.26 0.32 -2.39
N ALA A 66 7.44 -0.69 -3.24
CA ALA A 66 6.32 -1.40 -3.87
C ALA A 66 5.51 -2.18 -2.82
N PRO A 67 4.22 -1.84 -2.61
CA PRO A 67 3.37 -2.52 -1.65
C PRO A 67 2.82 -3.84 -2.23
N SER A 68 2.46 -4.79 -1.36
CA SER A 68 1.85 -6.07 -1.74
C SER A 68 0.31 -6.03 -1.85
N GLY A 69 -0.29 -4.85 -1.99
CA GLY A 69 -1.73 -4.65 -1.85
C GLY A 69 -2.32 -3.62 -2.81
N ALA A 70 -3.65 -3.50 -2.80
CA ALA A 70 -4.35 -2.50 -3.60
C ALA A 70 -4.01 -1.07 -3.16
N SER A 71 -3.84 -0.17 -4.13
CA SER A 71 -3.61 1.25 -3.85
C SER A 71 -4.91 1.93 -3.42
N VAL A 72 -4.86 2.60 -2.27
CA VAL A 72 -5.94 3.42 -1.72
C VAL A 72 -5.54 4.90 -1.77
N PHE A 73 -6.41 5.70 -2.35
CA PHE A 73 -6.34 7.15 -2.48
C PHE A 73 -7.48 7.78 -1.66
N TRP A 74 -7.38 9.07 -1.33
CA TRP A 74 -8.46 9.75 -0.63
C TRP A 74 -8.46 11.26 -0.87
N SER A 75 -9.62 11.89 -0.66
CA SER A 75 -9.77 13.35 -0.77
C SER A 75 -10.98 13.82 0.02
N GLN A 76 -10.96 15.08 0.48
CA GLN A 76 -12.04 15.73 1.25
C GLN A 76 -12.49 14.93 2.48
N ILE A 77 -11.52 14.31 3.15
CA ILE A 77 -11.68 13.70 4.46
C ILE A 77 -10.69 14.42 5.38
N GLY A 78 -11.16 14.83 6.56
CA GLY A 78 -10.38 15.66 7.48
C GLY A 78 -9.12 14.98 8.04
N THR A 79 -9.07 13.64 8.06
CA THR A 79 -7.92 12.87 8.57
C THR A 79 -7.63 11.67 7.67
N SER A 80 -6.45 11.08 7.79
CA SER A 80 -6.08 9.85 7.08
C SER A 80 -6.60 8.57 7.75
N GLN A 81 -7.35 8.66 8.86
CA GLN A 81 -7.75 7.47 9.61
C GLN A 81 -8.70 6.57 8.81
N ALA A 82 -9.81 7.12 8.30
CA ALA A 82 -10.77 6.36 7.50
C ALA A 82 -10.14 5.67 6.25
N PRO A 83 -9.35 6.35 5.41
CA PRO A 83 -8.69 5.66 4.29
C PRO A 83 -7.65 4.64 4.74
N TYR A 84 -6.98 4.85 5.87
CA TYR A 84 -6.07 3.86 6.45
C TYR A 84 -6.82 2.61 6.91
N ASP A 85 -7.90 2.76 7.67
CA ASP A 85 -8.74 1.65 8.14
C ASP A 85 -9.30 0.85 6.96
N PHE A 86 -9.76 1.55 5.92
CA PHE A 86 -10.22 0.91 4.70
C PHE A 86 -9.08 0.13 4.02
N ALA A 87 -7.90 0.72 3.87
CA ALA A 87 -6.74 0.04 3.29
C ALA A 87 -6.39 -1.23 4.06
N GLN A 88 -6.31 -1.18 5.40
CA GLN A 88 -6.07 -2.35 6.23
C GLN A 88 -7.14 -3.44 6.02
N SER A 89 -8.41 -3.05 5.91
CA SER A 89 -9.53 -4.00 5.74
C SER A 89 -9.48 -4.80 4.42
N ILE A 90 -8.75 -4.32 3.41
CA ILE A 90 -8.59 -4.98 2.11
C ILE A 90 -7.16 -5.46 1.85
N GLY A 91 -6.27 -5.40 2.86
CA GLY A 91 -4.84 -5.68 2.68
C GLY A 91 -4.18 -4.73 1.68
N GLY A 92 -4.70 -3.50 1.55
CA GLY A 92 -4.20 -2.45 0.68
C GLY A 92 -3.26 -1.49 1.41
N VAL A 93 -2.84 -0.44 0.71
CA VAL A 93 -1.98 0.61 1.27
C VAL A 93 -2.48 1.99 0.88
N ILE A 94 -2.14 2.99 1.71
CA ILE A 94 -2.23 4.41 1.33
C ILE A 94 -0.83 4.91 0.96
N VAL A 95 -0.77 6.08 0.32
CA VAL A 95 0.50 6.68 -0.15
C VAL A 95 1.60 6.71 0.92
N ARG A 96 1.26 6.96 2.19
CA ARG A 96 2.22 7.02 3.31
C ARG A 96 2.95 5.69 3.55
N GLY A 97 2.34 4.55 3.21
CA GLY A 97 2.93 3.21 3.35
C GLY A 97 3.83 2.81 2.18
N THR A 98 4.01 3.67 1.18
CA THR A 98 4.78 3.35 -0.03
C THR A 98 6.14 4.06 -0.10
N TYR A 99 6.58 4.68 1.00
CA TYR A 99 7.85 5.41 1.05
C TYR A 99 8.51 5.28 2.42
N PRO A 100 9.85 5.48 2.51
CA PRO A 100 10.56 5.46 3.78
C PRO A 100 9.96 6.43 4.80
N LYS A 101 9.98 6.02 6.07
CA LYS A 101 9.51 6.86 7.17
C LYS A 101 10.24 8.21 7.17
N GLY A 102 9.47 9.30 7.19
CA GLY A 102 10.02 10.66 7.20
C GLY A 102 10.34 11.24 5.82
N TYR A 103 10.21 10.47 4.72
CA TYR A 103 10.42 10.99 3.37
C TYR A 103 9.51 12.18 3.05
N THR A 104 8.27 12.13 3.55
CA THR A 104 7.26 13.18 3.38
C THR A 104 7.31 14.28 4.44
N ASN A 105 8.17 14.16 5.47
CA ASN A 105 8.27 15.10 6.58
C ASN A 105 9.22 16.26 6.24
N GLN A 106 8.69 17.32 5.65
CA GLN A 106 9.46 18.42 5.06
C GLN A 106 9.15 19.78 5.72
N ASN A 107 9.01 19.80 7.04
CA ASN A 107 8.52 20.90 7.89
C ASN A 107 9.34 22.22 7.87
N LYS A 108 10.30 22.36 6.96
CA LYS A 108 11.16 23.55 6.83
C LYS A 108 11.12 24.16 5.42
N ARG A 109 10.06 23.88 4.66
CA ARG A 109 9.92 24.27 3.25
C ARG A 109 8.76 25.23 3.05
N SER A 110 8.79 26.01 1.97
CA SER A 110 7.69 26.88 1.60
C SER A 110 6.43 26.05 1.28
N SER A 111 5.25 26.65 1.43
CA SER A 111 3.99 25.99 1.08
C SER A 111 3.96 25.57 -0.40
N GLN A 112 4.55 26.37 -1.29
CA GLN A 112 4.67 26.05 -2.72
C GLN A 112 5.55 24.83 -2.97
N TRP A 113 6.67 24.73 -2.26
CA TRP A 113 7.56 23.55 -2.34
C TRP A 113 6.83 22.30 -1.85
N ILE A 114 6.15 22.39 -0.70
CA ILE A 114 5.43 21.25 -0.11
C ILE A 114 4.32 20.79 -1.03
N GLN A 115 3.60 21.73 -1.64
CA GLN A 115 2.56 21.44 -2.62
C GLN A 115 3.13 20.71 -3.85
N ASP A 116 4.17 21.26 -4.49
CA ASP A 116 4.75 20.64 -5.70
C ASP A 116 5.32 19.25 -5.39
N PHE A 117 6.01 19.10 -4.25
CA PHE A 117 6.50 17.81 -3.80
C PHE A 117 5.37 16.80 -3.59
N ARG A 118 4.29 17.18 -2.89
CA ARG A 118 3.11 16.32 -2.66
C ARG A 118 2.39 15.98 -3.97
N ASP A 119 2.22 16.94 -4.87
CA ASP A 119 1.59 16.74 -6.18
C ASP A 119 2.37 15.71 -7.01
N ARG A 120 3.71 15.85 -7.08
CA ARG A 120 4.60 14.91 -7.80
C ARG A 120 4.61 13.53 -7.16
N PHE A 121 4.72 13.49 -5.84
CA PHE A 121 4.72 12.28 -5.04
C PHE A 121 3.44 11.46 -5.15
N SER A 122 2.27 12.11 -5.05
CA SER A 122 0.97 11.48 -5.24
C SER A 122 0.78 10.98 -6.68
N ALA A 123 1.28 11.72 -7.67
CA ALA A 123 1.20 11.28 -9.06
C ALA A 123 2.09 10.05 -9.33
N ILE A 124 3.27 9.98 -8.73
CA ILE A 124 4.14 8.79 -8.82
C ILE A 124 3.48 7.59 -8.13
N TYR A 125 2.81 7.80 -6.99
CA TYR A 125 2.02 6.73 -6.37
C TYR A 125 0.91 6.21 -7.31
N ALA A 126 0.21 7.11 -8.01
CA ALA A 126 -0.75 6.73 -9.05
C ALA A 126 -0.12 6.06 -10.29
N GLU A 127 1.08 6.48 -10.71
CA GLU A 127 1.88 5.84 -11.76
C GLU A 127 2.24 4.39 -11.41
N LYS A 128 2.50 4.10 -10.13
CA LYS A 128 2.88 2.76 -9.65
C LYS A 128 1.71 1.87 -9.24
N ALA A 129 0.49 2.40 -9.24
CA ALA A 129 -0.70 1.63 -8.92
C ALA A 129 -1.00 0.60 -10.02
N SER A 130 -1.67 -0.49 -9.66
CA SER A 130 -2.11 -1.52 -10.63
C SER A 130 -3.39 -2.20 -10.16
N GLY A 131 -4.10 -2.85 -11.09
CA GLY A 131 -5.35 -3.55 -10.82
C GLY A 131 -6.50 -2.62 -10.44
N GLU A 132 -7.32 -3.06 -9.49
CA GLU A 132 -8.37 -2.22 -8.91
C GLU A 132 -7.77 -1.32 -7.83
N VAL A 133 -7.95 -0.01 -8.00
CA VAL A 133 -7.59 1.00 -7.00
C VAL A 133 -8.85 1.55 -6.34
N PHE A 134 -8.71 2.02 -5.12
CA PHE A 134 -9.81 2.53 -4.33
C PHE A 134 -9.61 4.01 -4.01
N PHE A 135 -10.68 4.77 -4.12
CA PHE A 135 -10.72 6.19 -3.77
C PHE A 135 -11.72 6.39 -2.64
N VAL A 136 -11.25 6.72 -1.45
CA VAL A 136 -12.08 6.94 -0.27
C VAL A 136 -12.42 8.42 -0.17
N ALA A 137 -13.69 8.77 -0.27
CA ALA A 137 -14.15 10.16 -0.24
C ALA A 137 -15.63 10.25 0.14
N PRO A 138 -16.17 11.47 0.39
CA PRO A 138 -17.62 11.64 0.56
C PRO A 138 -18.39 11.18 -0.68
N PHE A 139 -19.34 10.26 -0.50
CA PHE A 139 -19.92 9.48 -1.60
C PHE A 139 -20.79 10.29 -2.58
N ASP A 140 -21.49 11.29 -2.04
CA ASP A 140 -22.46 12.12 -2.77
C ASP A 140 -21.98 13.55 -3.02
N ASN A 141 -20.79 13.91 -2.53
CA ASN A 141 -20.25 15.24 -2.75
C ASN A 141 -19.41 15.28 -4.02
N LYS A 142 -19.39 16.46 -4.65
CA LYS A 142 -18.43 16.75 -5.69
C LYS A 142 -17.04 16.86 -5.08
N ILE A 143 -16.09 16.21 -5.73
CA ILE A 143 -14.69 16.32 -5.41
C ILE A 143 -14.16 17.65 -5.94
N ASP A 144 -13.51 18.42 -5.11
CA ASP A 144 -12.98 19.71 -5.50
C ASP A 144 -11.88 19.55 -6.56
N ALA A 145 -12.03 20.26 -7.68
CA ALA A 145 -11.09 20.23 -8.81
C ALA A 145 -9.66 20.67 -8.43
N CYS A 146 -9.48 21.37 -7.31
CA CYS A 146 -8.20 21.82 -6.80
C CYS A 146 -7.50 20.83 -5.88
N ARG A 147 -8.12 19.69 -5.54
CA ARG A 147 -7.49 18.64 -4.72
C ARG A 147 -6.44 17.86 -5.51
N ILE A 148 -5.44 17.33 -4.82
CA ILE A 148 -4.37 16.50 -5.42
C ILE A 148 -4.96 15.32 -6.20
N TRP A 149 -6.02 14.69 -5.66
CA TRP A 149 -6.77 13.67 -6.38
C TRP A 149 -7.17 14.11 -7.79
N SER A 150 -7.85 15.25 -7.89
CA SER A 150 -8.40 15.78 -9.14
C SER A 150 -7.31 16.25 -10.10
N ARG A 151 -6.24 16.87 -9.58
CA ARG A 151 -5.16 17.46 -10.38
C ARG A 151 -4.14 16.44 -10.85
N MET A 152 -3.80 15.49 -9.98
CA MET A 152 -2.61 14.66 -10.11
C MET A 152 -2.96 13.18 -10.17
N GLU A 153 -3.66 12.65 -9.16
CA GLU A 153 -3.83 11.20 -8.99
C GLU A 153 -4.79 10.62 -10.04
N LEU A 154 -6.00 11.16 -10.17
CA LEU A 154 -7.00 10.67 -11.12
C LEU A 154 -6.49 10.72 -12.57
N PRO A 155 -5.93 11.84 -13.08
CA PRO A 155 -5.37 11.85 -14.43
C PRO A 155 -4.22 10.84 -14.61
N SER A 156 -3.37 10.65 -13.60
CA SER A 156 -2.25 9.69 -13.67
C SER A 156 -2.74 8.24 -13.66
N LEU A 157 -3.77 7.92 -12.85
CA LEU A 157 -4.43 6.62 -12.84
C LEU A 157 -5.10 6.29 -14.17
N MET A 158 -5.71 7.29 -14.82
CA MET A 158 -6.37 7.10 -16.12
C MET A 158 -5.38 6.88 -17.27
N ASP A 159 -4.19 7.48 -17.18
CA ASP A 159 -3.10 7.31 -18.13
C ASP A 159 -2.30 6.00 -17.88
N ASN A 160 -2.49 5.39 -16.71
CA ASN A 160 -1.81 4.15 -16.30
C ASN A 160 -2.56 2.91 -16.80
N SER A 161 -1.96 2.18 -17.75
CA SER A 161 -2.55 0.98 -18.34
C SER A 161 -2.67 -0.21 -17.38
N ASP A 162 -1.91 -0.20 -16.29
CA ASP A 162 -1.94 -1.28 -15.29
C ASP A 162 -3.13 -1.15 -14.35
N VAL A 163 -3.77 0.03 -14.29
CA VAL A 163 -5.00 0.26 -13.53
C VAL A 163 -6.19 -0.23 -14.33
N THR A 164 -6.90 -1.21 -13.80
CA THR A 164 -8.06 -1.83 -14.47
C THR A 164 -9.38 -1.23 -14.01
N LYS A 165 -9.42 -0.60 -12.83
CA LYS A 165 -10.67 -0.07 -12.25
C LYS A 165 -10.38 0.94 -11.14
N ILE A 166 -11.18 2.01 -11.08
CA ILE A 166 -11.21 2.94 -9.95
C ILE A 166 -12.57 2.83 -9.25
N THR A 167 -12.55 2.45 -7.98
CA THR A 167 -13.76 2.31 -7.15
C THR A 167 -13.81 3.40 -6.09
N LEU A 168 -14.84 4.25 -6.14
CA LEU A 168 -15.16 5.17 -5.05
C LEU A 168 -15.75 4.38 -3.88
N VAL A 169 -15.26 4.68 -2.68
CA VAL A 169 -15.68 4.11 -1.40
C VAL A 169 -16.14 5.25 -0.49
N ASP A 170 -17.31 5.11 0.10
CA ASP A 170 -17.83 6.06 1.09
C ASP A 170 -17.01 5.98 2.38
N TYR A 171 -16.38 7.09 2.78
CA TYR A 171 -15.57 7.14 4.00
C TYR A 171 -16.36 6.90 5.29
N THR A 172 -17.69 7.04 5.26
CA THR A 172 -18.58 6.79 6.41
C THR A 172 -19.13 5.36 6.44
N ASN A 173 -19.06 4.64 5.33
CA ASN A 173 -19.55 3.28 5.20
C ASN A 173 -18.83 2.54 4.06
N PHE A 174 -17.79 1.77 4.40
CA PHE A 174 -16.97 1.07 3.39
C PHE A 174 -17.72 0.01 2.57
N ALA A 175 -18.95 -0.37 2.95
CA ALA A 175 -19.81 -1.22 2.12
C ALA A 175 -20.39 -0.47 0.91
N ASN A 176 -20.52 0.87 0.99
CA ASN A 176 -21.00 1.70 -0.11
C ASN A 176 -19.86 1.96 -1.09
N LYS A 177 -19.93 1.29 -2.26
CA LYS A 177 -18.92 1.39 -3.32
C LYS A 177 -19.57 1.67 -4.67
N LYS A 178 -18.91 2.47 -5.52
CA LYS A 178 -19.30 2.61 -6.93
C LYS A 178 -18.07 2.70 -7.84
N THR A 179 -18.11 2.00 -8.97
CA THR A 179 -17.10 2.16 -10.02
C THR A 179 -17.20 3.55 -10.63
N ILE A 180 -16.12 4.32 -10.60
CA ILE A 180 -16.07 5.65 -11.20
C ILE A 180 -15.26 5.69 -12.51
N TRP A 181 -14.44 4.67 -12.75
CA TRP A 181 -13.72 4.52 -14.01
C TRP A 181 -13.32 3.06 -14.28
N GLU A 182 -13.34 2.66 -15.55
CA GLU A 182 -12.87 1.37 -16.07
C GLU A 182 -12.49 1.53 -17.57
N PRO A 183 -11.36 0.98 -18.05
CA PRO A 183 -10.85 1.24 -19.41
C PRO A 183 -11.73 0.70 -20.56
N THR A 184 -12.51 -0.36 -20.34
CA THR A 184 -13.12 -1.16 -21.43
C THR A 184 -14.65 -1.17 -21.44
N SER A 185 -15.32 -0.72 -20.38
CA SER A 185 -16.78 -0.90 -20.23
C SER A 185 -17.60 0.34 -20.58
N ILE A 186 -16.99 1.52 -20.67
CA ILE A 186 -17.71 2.79 -20.81
C ILE A 186 -17.19 3.57 -22.05
N PRO A 187 -18.06 3.98 -22.99
CA PRO A 187 -17.68 4.88 -24.08
C PRO A 187 -16.97 6.13 -23.56
N PHE A 188 -15.93 6.60 -24.26
CA PHE A 188 -15.10 7.73 -23.84
C PHE A 188 -15.92 8.96 -23.37
N SER A 189 -16.97 9.32 -24.11
CA SER A 189 -17.85 10.44 -23.76
C SER A 189 -18.56 10.28 -22.41
N LYS A 190 -18.98 9.06 -22.06
CA LYS A 190 -19.60 8.78 -20.77
C LYS A 190 -18.58 8.74 -19.62
N ARG A 191 -17.33 8.39 -19.91
CA ARG A 191 -16.23 8.45 -18.93
C ARG A 191 -15.95 9.89 -18.53
N GLU A 192 -15.79 10.76 -19.52
CA GLU A 192 -15.54 12.18 -19.31
C GLU A 192 -16.72 12.85 -18.58
N GLU A 193 -17.95 12.46 -18.90
CA GLU A 193 -19.14 12.91 -18.18
C GLU A 193 -19.16 12.47 -16.71
N ALA A 194 -18.89 11.19 -16.41
CA ALA A 194 -18.86 10.69 -15.03
C ALA A 194 -17.78 11.39 -14.19
N ILE A 195 -16.60 11.63 -14.77
CA ILE A 195 -15.53 12.40 -14.13
C ILE A 195 -15.97 13.85 -13.91
N ASN A 196 -16.54 14.50 -14.92
CA ASN A 196 -17.03 15.87 -14.80
C ASN A 196 -18.21 16.01 -13.82
N GLN A 197 -18.96 14.94 -13.58
CA GLN A 197 -20.00 14.90 -12.53
C GLN A 197 -19.38 14.77 -11.13
N LEU A 198 -18.30 14.01 -11.01
CA LEU A 198 -17.55 13.87 -9.76
C LEU A 198 -16.80 15.15 -9.41
N LEU A 199 -16.23 15.85 -10.40
CA LEU A 199 -15.49 17.07 -10.16
C LEU A 199 -16.43 18.28 -9.99
N SER A 200 -16.16 19.13 -9.01
CA SER A 200 -16.75 20.46 -9.00
C SER A 200 -16.29 21.22 -10.25
N LYS A 201 -17.18 22.02 -10.87
CA LYS A 201 -16.78 22.83 -12.02
C LYS A 201 -15.63 23.73 -11.58
N ARG A 202 -14.53 23.69 -12.35
CA ARG A 202 -13.42 24.64 -12.24
C ARG A 202 -13.97 26.03 -12.54
N ALA A 203 -14.38 26.76 -11.50
CA ALA A 203 -14.44 28.21 -11.58
C ALA A 203 -13.00 28.69 -11.76
N ASP A 204 -12.80 29.84 -12.38
CA ASP A 204 -11.51 30.36 -12.86
C ASP A 204 -10.54 30.76 -11.72
N GLN A 205 -10.72 30.15 -10.56
CA GLN A 205 -9.99 30.33 -9.33
C GLN A 205 -8.70 29.50 -9.41
N ALA A 206 -7.57 30.21 -9.37
CA ALA A 206 -6.29 29.58 -9.14
C ALA A 206 -6.40 28.73 -7.86
N CYS A 207 -5.94 27.48 -7.93
CA CYS A 207 -5.95 26.52 -6.81
C CYS A 207 -4.94 26.95 -5.74
N ASN A 208 -5.25 28.07 -5.09
CA ASN A 208 -4.40 28.72 -4.09
C ASN A 208 -4.75 28.29 -2.67
N ASP A 209 -5.88 27.61 -2.50
CA ASP A 209 -6.35 27.13 -1.21
C ASP A 209 -5.93 25.66 -1.07
N TRP A 210 -4.76 25.47 -0.48
CA TRP A 210 -4.45 24.20 0.17
C TRP A 210 -5.26 24.21 1.46
N ASP A 211 -6.43 23.62 1.43
CA ASP A 211 -7.36 23.50 2.56
C ASP A 211 -6.96 22.38 3.53
N GLY A 212 -5.64 22.17 3.69
CA GLY A 212 -5.12 21.13 4.55
C GLY A 212 -5.47 19.75 4.02
N TYR A 213 -4.47 18.99 3.58
CA TYR A 213 -4.43 17.65 4.17
C TYR A 213 -4.41 17.87 5.68
N GLY A 214 -5.16 17.08 6.45
CA GLY A 214 -5.21 17.15 7.92
C GLY A 214 -3.86 16.91 8.61
N ASP A 215 -2.90 17.77 8.29
CA ASP A 215 -1.87 18.31 9.15
C ASP A 215 -2.35 19.75 9.38
N ASP A 216 -3.34 19.92 10.26
CA ASP A 216 -3.58 21.25 10.83
C ASP A 216 -2.23 21.71 11.42
N PRO A 217 -1.70 22.91 11.09
CA PRO A 217 -0.54 23.44 11.82
C PRO A 217 -0.84 23.71 13.30
N ALA A 218 -2.11 23.58 13.71
CA ALA A 218 -2.58 23.47 15.09
C ALA A 218 -3.12 22.06 15.44
N ASP A 219 -2.87 21.04 14.61
CA ASP A 219 -3.08 19.64 14.97
C ASP A 219 -2.11 19.34 16.13
N PRO A 220 -2.60 19.02 17.34
CA PRO A 220 -1.73 18.57 18.41
C PRO A 220 -1.00 17.24 18.07
N ASP A 221 -1.29 16.59 16.94
CA ASP A 221 -0.49 15.48 16.42
C ASP A 221 0.75 15.92 15.60
N ALA A 222 0.92 17.23 15.38
CA ALA A 222 2.15 17.83 14.85
C ALA A 222 3.04 18.41 15.99
N ASP A 223 3.31 17.64 17.04
CA ASP A 223 4.22 18.01 18.13
C ASP A 223 5.68 17.58 17.80
N PRO A 224 6.70 18.41 18.10
CA PRO A 224 8.08 18.14 17.79
C PRO A 224 8.57 17.04 18.72
N SER A 225 9.15 15.98 18.16
CA SER A 225 9.54 14.76 18.90
C SER A 225 8.37 13.90 19.40
N VAL A 226 7.46 13.49 18.51
CA VAL A 226 6.64 12.28 18.77
C VAL A 226 7.60 11.17 19.15
N SER A 227 7.65 10.87 20.45
CA SER A 227 8.33 9.71 20.96
C SER A 227 7.74 8.54 20.21
N ILE A 228 8.56 7.86 19.41
CA ILE A 228 8.16 6.57 18.85
C ILE A 228 7.67 5.77 20.07
N PRO A 229 6.41 5.34 20.12
CA PRO A 229 5.82 4.79 21.35
C PRO A 229 6.40 3.40 21.70
N TYR A 230 7.45 2.99 20.99
CA TYR A 230 8.23 1.79 21.12
C TYR A 230 9.72 2.12 20.88
N ALA A 231 10.62 1.36 21.50
CA ALA A 231 12.05 1.42 21.18
C ALA A 231 12.35 0.64 19.88
N PRO A 232 12.90 1.27 18.82
CA PRO A 232 13.29 0.56 17.60
C PRO A 232 14.51 -0.33 17.85
N GLY A 233 14.69 -1.35 17.01
CA GLY A 233 15.79 -2.31 17.04
C GLY A 233 15.29 -3.74 16.78
N TRP A 234 15.73 -4.66 17.63
CA TRP A 234 15.31 -6.05 17.58
C TRP A 234 14.11 -6.26 18.49
N CYS A 235 12.91 -6.26 17.92
CA CYS A 235 11.67 -6.57 18.64
C CYS A 235 11.57 -8.08 18.94
N GLY A 236 10.75 -8.41 19.94
CA GLY A 236 10.38 -9.80 20.27
C GLY A 236 8.90 -10.06 20.01
N VAL A 237 8.56 -11.30 19.69
CA VAL A 237 7.19 -11.81 19.72
C VAL A 237 7.15 -13.10 20.52
N HIS A 238 6.28 -13.13 21.54
CA HIS A 238 5.95 -14.35 22.28
C HIS A 238 4.64 -14.91 21.76
N VAL A 239 4.60 -16.22 21.49
CA VAL A 239 3.41 -16.92 21.04
C VAL A 239 3.11 -18.09 21.97
N THR A 240 1.86 -18.19 22.42
CA THR A 240 1.29 -19.45 22.93
C THR A 240 0.29 -19.98 21.91
N GLN A 241 0.55 -21.17 21.38
CA GLN A 241 -0.36 -21.87 20.48
C GLN A 241 -1.09 -22.99 21.22
N TYR A 242 -2.42 -22.95 21.17
CA TYR A 242 -3.30 -23.95 21.76
C TYR A 242 -3.74 -24.97 20.70
N GLN A 243 -3.52 -26.25 20.97
CA GLN A 243 -3.78 -27.36 20.07
C GLN A 243 -5.28 -27.51 19.77
N LYS A 244 -5.61 -28.08 18.61
CA LYS A 244 -7.01 -28.31 18.19
C LYS A 244 -7.66 -29.40 19.05
N ASN A 245 -8.94 -29.23 19.38
CA ASN A 245 -9.77 -30.23 20.06
C ASN A 245 -9.23 -30.74 21.40
N GLU A 246 -8.47 -29.92 22.13
CA GLU A 246 -8.04 -30.24 23.49
C GLU A 246 -9.12 -29.83 24.48
N GLU A 247 -9.80 -30.81 25.09
CA GLU A 247 -11.07 -30.63 25.80
C GLU A 247 -11.07 -29.45 26.79
N ASP A 248 -10.08 -29.40 27.68
CA ASP A 248 -10.01 -28.41 28.75
C ASP A 248 -9.28 -27.12 28.35
N VAL A 249 -8.58 -27.11 27.21
CA VAL A 249 -7.64 -26.04 26.83
C VAL A 249 -8.11 -25.28 25.59
N ASN A 250 -8.50 -26.00 24.55
CA ASN A 250 -9.05 -25.45 23.32
C ASN A 250 -9.97 -26.49 22.65
N PRO A 251 -11.26 -26.52 23.02
CA PRO A 251 -12.22 -27.47 22.44
C PRO A 251 -12.59 -27.13 20.98
N ASN A 252 -12.00 -26.08 20.39
CA ASN A 252 -12.26 -25.66 19.03
C ASN A 252 -11.50 -26.56 18.03
N PRO A 253 -12.08 -26.87 16.85
CA PRO A 253 -11.36 -27.55 15.77
C PRO A 253 -10.22 -26.73 15.13
N ASN A 254 -10.10 -25.45 15.45
CA ASN A 254 -9.02 -24.58 15.01
C ASN A 254 -7.98 -24.37 16.11
N TYR A 255 -6.74 -24.03 15.73
CA TYR A 255 -5.76 -23.54 16.70
C TYR A 255 -6.25 -22.21 17.29
N ARG A 256 -5.76 -21.90 18.49
CA ARG A 256 -5.85 -20.55 19.05
C ARG A 256 -4.47 -20.02 19.39
N LEU A 257 -4.32 -18.71 19.32
CA LEU A 257 -3.06 -18.03 19.60
C LEU A 257 -3.23 -16.94 20.67
N ASP A 258 -2.34 -16.94 21.66
CA ASP A 258 -1.96 -15.71 22.37
C ASP A 258 -0.67 -15.20 21.76
N ILE A 259 -0.62 -13.91 21.43
CA ILE A 259 0.55 -13.27 20.83
C ILE A 259 0.82 -11.99 21.61
N THR A 260 2.06 -11.80 22.03
CA THR A 260 2.52 -10.55 22.68
C THR A 260 3.72 -10.02 21.92
N ILE A 261 3.69 -8.74 21.57
CA ILE A 261 4.79 -8.07 20.87
C ILE A 261 5.55 -7.19 21.87
N PHE A 262 6.87 -7.30 21.85
CA PHE A 262 7.80 -6.54 22.67
C PHE A 262 8.70 -5.67 21.80
N ASP A 263 9.02 -4.47 22.26
CA ASP A 263 10.00 -3.60 21.60
C ASP A 263 11.46 -4.02 21.90
N SER A 264 12.44 -3.27 21.39
CA SER A 264 13.86 -3.60 21.60
C SER A 264 14.36 -3.45 23.04
N GLN A 265 13.56 -2.87 23.94
CA GLN A 265 13.82 -2.78 25.37
C GLN A 265 13.02 -3.82 26.17
N GLY A 266 12.20 -4.64 25.51
CA GLY A 266 11.35 -5.64 26.14
C GLY A 266 10.05 -5.08 26.70
N GLU A 267 9.64 -3.85 26.34
CA GLU A 267 8.32 -3.32 26.71
C GLU A 267 7.24 -3.97 25.84
N THR A 268 6.14 -4.41 26.44
CA THR A 268 4.97 -4.87 25.68
C THR A 268 4.32 -3.71 24.93
N ILE A 269 4.25 -3.83 23.61
CA ILE A 269 3.74 -2.79 22.72
C ILE A 269 2.51 -3.23 21.91
N GLY A 270 2.06 -4.48 22.06
CA GLY A 270 0.87 -4.98 21.39
C GLY A 270 0.66 -6.46 21.64
N GLY A 271 -0.43 -6.98 21.08
CA GLY A 271 -0.78 -8.39 21.24
C GLY A 271 -2.25 -8.69 21.01
N VAL A 272 -2.55 -9.98 20.96
CA VAL A 272 -3.91 -10.52 20.92
C VAL A 272 -3.97 -11.73 21.84
N GLN A 273 -5.11 -11.93 22.48
CA GLN A 273 -5.35 -13.07 23.35
C GLN A 273 -6.43 -13.97 22.77
N PHE A 274 -6.16 -15.26 22.79
CA PHE A 274 -7.03 -16.37 22.47
C PHE A 274 -7.73 -16.22 21.12
N ALA A 275 -6.99 -15.68 20.14
CA ALA A 275 -7.48 -15.46 18.79
C ALA A 275 -7.69 -16.80 18.08
N ASP A 276 -8.84 -16.97 17.44
CA ASP A 276 -9.06 -18.10 16.53
C ASP A 276 -8.07 -18.00 15.36
N ALA A 277 -7.31 -19.06 15.14
CA ALA A 277 -6.35 -19.19 14.04
C ALA A 277 -6.70 -20.42 13.19
N PRO A 278 -7.76 -20.33 12.35
CA PRO A 278 -8.05 -21.36 11.38
C PRO A 278 -6.84 -21.63 10.49
N THR A 279 -6.71 -22.89 10.05
CA THR A 279 -5.67 -23.25 9.10
C THR A 279 -5.70 -22.31 7.91
N ASP A 280 -4.52 -21.80 7.56
CA ASP A 280 -4.30 -20.91 6.43
C ASP A 280 -4.86 -19.48 6.52
N VAL A 281 -5.37 -19.05 7.67
CA VAL A 281 -5.89 -17.68 7.88
C VAL A 281 -4.93 -16.87 8.75
N ASN A 282 -4.70 -15.60 8.37
CA ASN A 282 -3.88 -14.68 9.15
C ASN A 282 -4.64 -14.19 10.39
N VAL A 283 -3.99 -14.27 11.54
CA VAL A 283 -4.31 -13.49 12.73
C VAL A 283 -3.56 -12.18 12.64
N ASN A 284 -4.30 -11.07 12.64
CA ASN A 284 -3.74 -9.73 12.67
C ASN A 284 -3.46 -9.33 14.12
N VAL A 285 -2.23 -8.92 14.42
CA VAL A 285 -1.81 -8.52 15.76
C VAL A 285 -1.55 -7.03 15.80
N ASP A 286 -2.46 -6.28 16.42
CA ASP A 286 -2.33 -4.84 16.60
C ASP A 286 -1.27 -4.50 17.65
N SER A 287 -0.54 -3.41 17.40
CA SER A 287 0.51 -2.91 18.29
C SER A 287 0.78 -1.43 18.07
N LYS A 288 1.71 -0.88 18.84
CA LYS A 288 2.29 0.46 18.65
C LYS A 288 3.26 0.53 17.45
N LEU A 289 3.51 -0.58 16.75
CA LEU A 289 4.37 -0.62 15.57
C LEU A 289 3.69 0.00 14.33
N PRO A 290 4.45 0.44 13.31
CA PRO A 290 3.89 1.05 12.10
C PRO A 290 3.14 0.09 11.17
N TYR A 291 3.40 -1.22 11.28
CA TYR A 291 2.80 -2.26 10.46
C TYR A 291 2.14 -3.31 11.36
N VAL A 292 1.13 -4.00 10.84
CA VAL A 292 0.49 -5.13 11.53
C VAL A 292 1.38 -6.36 11.42
N LEU A 293 1.58 -7.08 12.53
CA LEU A 293 2.19 -8.40 12.50
C LEU A 293 1.11 -9.41 12.10
N LEU A 294 1.35 -10.14 11.01
CA LEU A 294 0.48 -11.22 10.55
C LEU A 294 1.05 -12.54 11.06
N VAL A 295 0.20 -13.34 11.70
CA VAL A 295 0.59 -14.66 12.22
C VAL A 295 -0.36 -15.73 11.70
N LYS A 296 0.19 -16.86 11.22
CA LYS A 296 -0.55 -17.90 10.54
C LYS A 296 -0.15 -19.27 11.05
N THR A 297 -1.12 -20.14 11.32
CA THR A 297 -0.88 -21.53 11.74
C THR A 297 -0.93 -22.47 10.54
N GLY A 298 -0.19 -23.57 10.64
CA GLY A 298 -0.26 -24.66 9.66
C GLY A 298 -1.48 -25.57 9.84
N ALA A 299 -1.51 -26.64 9.06
CA ALA A 299 -2.61 -27.61 9.05
C ALA A 299 -2.52 -28.60 10.22
N VAL A 300 -1.30 -29.00 10.60
CA VAL A 300 -1.04 -30.02 11.63
C VAL A 300 -0.09 -29.51 12.72
N ASP A 301 0.02 -30.25 13.82
CA ASP A 301 0.75 -29.81 15.03
C ASP A 301 2.25 -29.60 14.78
N ASP A 302 2.83 -30.36 13.84
CA ASP A 302 4.24 -30.26 13.47
C ASP A 302 4.56 -29.09 12.53
N ASP A 303 3.54 -28.42 11.97
CA ASP A 303 3.77 -27.28 11.09
C ASP A 303 4.27 -26.06 11.88
N ALA A 304 5.17 -25.29 11.25
CA ALA A 304 5.65 -24.04 11.81
C ALA A 304 4.52 -22.99 11.91
N VAL A 305 4.61 -22.12 12.90
CA VAL A 305 3.85 -20.86 12.91
C VAL A 305 4.57 -19.89 11.97
N LEU A 306 3.85 -19.30 11.03
CA LEU A 306 4.41 -18.37 10.05
C LEU A 306 4.11 -16.93 10.47
N PHE A 307 5.09 -16.06 10.28
CA PHE A 307 5.03 -14.65 10.63
C PHE A 307 5.33 -13.79 9.41
N ALA A 308 4.70 -12.62 9.33
CA ALA A 308 5.07 -11.58 8.39
C ALA A 308 4.90 -10.19 9.01
N TYR A 309 5.90 -9.34 8.81
CA TYR A 309 5.92 -7.96 9.29
C TYR A 309 6.70 -7.08 8.31
N ALA A 310 6.03 -6.06 7.75
CA ALA A 310 6.59 -5.23 6.68
C ALA A 310 7.13 -6.09 5.50
N ASP A 311 8.43 -6.06 5.26
CA ASP A 311 9.16 -6.82 4.23
C ASP A 311 9.80 -8.12 4.76
N GLN A 312 9.59 -8.46 6.03
CA GLN A 312 10.12 -9.67 6.68
C GLN A 312 9.05 -10.78 6.71
N SER A 313 9.47 -12.02 6.48
CA SER A 313 8.65 -13.22 6.67
C SER A 313 9.49 -14.38 7.15
N TRP A 314 9.03 -15.09 8.19
CA TRP A 314 9.78 -16.19 8.79
C TRP A 314 8.85 -17.25 9.40
N GLY A 315 9.42 -18.41 9.73
CA GLY A 315 8.71 -19.49 10.43
C GLY A 315 9.20 -19.64 11.86
N SER A 316 8.42 -20.27 12.73
CA SER A 316 8.80 -20.58 14.11
C SER A 316 9.99 -21.55 14.24
N ASN A 317 10.46 -22.11 13.12
CA ASN A 317 11.65 -22.93 13.01
C ASN A 317 12.88 -22.15 12.48
N ASP A 318 12.73 -20.85 12.22
CA ASP A 318 13.80 -20.01 11.67
C ASP A 318 14.76 -19.52 12.78
N GLN A 319 16.03 -19.90 12.64
CA GLN A 319 17.07 -19.52 13.59
C GLN A 319 17.61 -18.11 13.35
N GLU A 320 17.46 -17.54 12.15
CA GLU A 320 17.89 -16.15 11.86
C GLU A 320 17.04 -15.13 12.62
N HIS A 321 15.77 -15.46 12.84
CA HIS A 321 14.84 -14.69 13.66
C HIS A 321 14.86 -15.14 15.13
N HIS A 322 15.89 -15.87 15.56
CA HIS A 322 16.07 -16.36 16.93
C HIS A 322 14.84 -17.09 17.49
N CYS A 323 14.14 -17.85 16.64
CA CYS A 323 12.96 -18.57 17.09
C CYS A 323 13.33 -19.76 17.98
N ASP A 324 12.71 -19.82 19.16
CA ASP A 324 12.82 -20.93 20.12
C ASP A 324 11.40 -21.38 20.53
N PHE A 325 10.91 -22.44 19.88
CA PHE A 325 9.60 -23.02 20.15
C PHE A 325 9.74 -24.37 20.85
N GLY A 326 9.01 -24.53 21.95
CA GLY A 326 8.85 -25.79 22.65
C GLY A 326 7.93 -26.77 21.93
N SER A 327 7.94 -28.02 22.41
CA SER A 327 6.93 -29.01 22.06
C SER A 327 5.60 -28.70 22.74
N TYR A 328 4.52 -29.34 22.26
CA TYR A 328 3.25 -29.30 22.98
C TYR A 328 3.38 -30.00 24.33
N ASP A 329 2.98 -29.31 25.39
CA ASP A 329 2.80 -29.82 26.74
C ASP A 329 1.39 -29.43 27.21
N SER A 330 0.58 -30.43 27.52
CA SER A 330 -0.78 -30.24 28.03
C SER A 330 -1.65 -29.37 27.10
N GLY A 331 -1.61 -29.66 25.80
CA GLY A 331 -2.43 -29.00 24.78
C GLY A 331 -1.96 -27.61 24.34
N LYS A 332 -0.78 -27.16 24.77
CA LYS A 332 -0.19 -25.88 24.36
C LYS A 332 1.31 -26.01 24.04
N ARG A 333 1.79 -25.21 23.09
CA ARG A 333 3.23 -24.96 22.92
C ARG A 333 3.49 -23.47 22.97
N GLN A 334 4.69 -23.10 23.36
CA GLN A 334 5.10 -21.70 23.49
C GLN A 334 6.41 -21.49 22.75
N GLY A 335 6.63 -20.28 22.28
CA GLY A 335 7.92 -19.89 21.78
C GLY A 335 8.05 -18.40 21.56
N ASP A 336 9.31 -17.99 21.47
CA ASP A 336 9.72 -16.62 21.23
C ASP A 336 10.43 -16.53 19.89
N CYS A 337 10.18 -15.48 19.14
CA CYS A 337 10.96 -15.10 17.95
C CYS A 337 11.31 -13.61 18.06
N GLY A 338 12.24 -13.15 17.24
CA GLY A 338 12.58 -11.74 17.06
C GLY A 338 12.45 -11.28 15.62
N PHE A 339 12.38 -9.97 15.43
CA PHE A 339 12.30 -9.34 14.11
C PHE A 339 12.75 -7.88 14.20
N SER A 340 13.12 -7.29 13.05
CA SER A 340 13.51 -5.89 13.00
C SER A 340 12.29 -4.97 13.02
N CYS A 341 12.30 -3.99 13.91
CA CYS A 341 11.30 -2.94 14.09
C CYS A 341 12.00 -1.61 14.43
#